data_AF-A0A8H7L407-F1
#
_entry.id   AF-A0A8H7L407-F1
#
_cell.length_a   1.000
_cell.length_b   1.000
_cell.length_c   1.000
_cell.angle_alpha   90.00
_cell.angle_beta   90.00
_cell.angle_gamma   90.00
#
_symmetry.space_group_name_H-M   'P 1'
#
loop_
_entity.id
_entity.type
_entity.pdbx_description
1 polymer ?
#
loop_
_entity_poly.entity_id
_entity_poly.type
_entity_poly.pdbx_seq_one_letter_code
_entity_poly.pdbx_strand_id
1 'polypeptide(L)'
;MTGMITDHAEDQKKLVRLLETWKESCEREMRGQEALLTAAVADIMPLLVAESERNIAEAGGLDAWQALPADVCEAKEVESYRRICCSIGEQKLSELSPEERPITLYNKDNAAAARLGGHSAQERASANSQGGAIKLTSLAGAVFANKDTKKGQQDTLQVFLEDQIGYMVRFPGTSSTRYGSHGEAAAELIIRREFYLQFLELVRDIKEKNMFTNIEENIYRGLQDIPTLTEMCALILYAQSVTHPYMRQVCGAGAIDTNNCDLGPLHDKVLAHCQTIISNPDLLLSPDASYNTGSLDGEQWQRPDAMYAVWALMPKLPHLRPILVAFFEGAAETWLRFITEYAPDSRIASASAAECQRAYLPPTNDINEGALGQMRVMSRHAPNSTLESQNARSMYHKNNTGAFIDKCLGPEDQAYLWRKAREMDSSGAARKRRKEQADHDKAHALNKRMRKEALEDRRAEKRIRIRDVEPLRDAKTLARSPPNVKELDLQLESYRIHDLKVPKKKDLTNKAAKVAALIAAINRYHTGQQASPVPDITTPIQIDVPSDIDGEPSDIE
;
A
#
# COMPACT_ATOMS: atom_id res chain seq x y z
N MET A 1 -1.11 0.44 -5.18
CA MET A 1 -0.87 -0.10 -3.81
C MET A 1 -1.32 0.94 -2.79
N THR A 2 -2.61 0.98 -2.41
CA THR A 2 -3.03 1.85 -1.27
C THR A 2 -3.21 0.99 -0.03
N GLY A 3 -2.47 1.30 1.05
CA GLY A 3 -2.52 0.51 2.29
C GLY A 3 -1.18 0.41 3.02
N MET A 4 -0.09 0.94 2.46
CA MET A 4 1.17 1.06 3.19
C MET A 4 0.98 2.16 4.25
N ILE A 5 0.78 1.74 5.50
CA ILE A 5 0.74 2.66 6.66
C ILE A 5 2.19 2.97 6.99
N THR A 6 2.74 3.95 6.30
CA THR A 6 4.02 4.59 6.64
C THR A 6 3.71 5.88 7.39
N ASP A 7 4.68 6.40 8.13
CA ASP A 7 4.59 7.80 8.54
C ASP A 7 4.54 8.71 7.30
N HIS A 8 4.04 9.94 7.47
CA HIS A 8 3.76 10.87 6.37
C HIS A 8 5.03 11.50 5.75
N ALA A 9 6.19 10.90 5.96
CA ALA A 9 7.47 11.37 5.45
C ALA A 9 7.56 11.22 3.91
N GLU A 10 8.21 12.17 3.23
CA GLU A 10 8.25 12.23 1.75
C GLU A 10 9.09 11.11 1.12
N ASP A 11 10.09 10.61 1.84
CA ASP A 11 10.86 9.41 1.48
C ASP A 11 9.97 8.16 1.49
N GLN A 12 9.05 8.03 2.45
CA GLN A 12 8.08 6.94 2.50
C GLN A 12 6.99 7.06 1.43
N LYS A 13 6.51 8.29 1.12
CA LYS A 13 5.62 8.52 -0.04
C LYS A 13 6.33 8.24 -1.36
N LYS A 14 7.63 8.53 -1.47
CA LYS A 14 8.46 8.14 -2.62
C LYS A 14 8.63 6.62 -2.68
N LEU A 15 8.83 5.96 -1.55
CA LEU A 15 8.88 4.50 -1.45
C LEU A 15 7.56 3.86 -1.89
N VAL A 16 6.41 4.38 -1.46
CA VAL A 16 5.09 3.92 -1.91
C VAL A 16 4.93 4.08 -3.42
N ARG A 17 5.29 5.24 -3.98
CA ARG A 17 5.25 5.47 -5.44
C ARG A 17 6.18 4.53 -6.18
N LEU A 18 7.40 4.32 -5.69
CA LEU A 18 8.35 3.38 -6.28
C LEU A 18 7.85 1.93 -6.18
N LEU A 19 7.20 1.55 -5.08
CA LEU A 19 6.60 0.23 -4.88
C LEU A 19 5.35 0.03 -5.74
N GLU A 20 4.57 1.07 -6.02
CA GLU A 20 3.48 1.02 -6.99
C GLU A 20 4.01 0.80 -8.39
N THR A 21 4.94 1.63 -8.84
CA THR A 21 5.59 1.47 -10.16
C THR A 21 6.29 0.12 -10.27
N TRP A 22 6.94 -0.32 -9.20
CA TRP A 22 7.61 -1.62 -9.16
C TRP A 22 6.59 -2.78 -9.18
N LYS A 23 5.48 -2.70 -8.45
CA LYS A 23 4.43 -3.72 -8.48
C LYS A 23 3.77 -3.81 -9.86
N GLU A 24 3.48 -2.67 -10.48
CA GLU A 24 2.96 -2.64 -11.85
C GLU A 24 3.98 -3.23 -12.83
N SER A 25 5.28 -2.93 -12.65
CA SER A 25 6.35 -3.53 -13.44
C SER A 25 6.44 -5.04 -13.23
N CYS A 26 6.35 -5.54 -12.00
CA CYS A 26 6.36 -6.98 -11.70
C CYS A 26 5.15 -7.69 -12.26
N GLU A 27 3.95 -7.12 -12.15
CA GLU A 27 2.75 -7.74 -12.71
C GLU A 27 2.83 -7.83 -14.25
N ARG A 28 3.41 -6.81 -14.89
CA ARG A 28 3.73 -6.84 -16.33
C ARG A 28 4.84 -7.84 -16.64
N GLU A 29 5.91 -7.87 -15.85
CA GLU A 29 7.03 -8.80 -16.06
C GLU A 29 6.57 -10.26 -15.94
N MET A 30 5.83 -10.60 -14.88
CA MET A 30 5.30 -11.94 -14.62
C MET A 30 4.37 -12.43 -15.74
N ARG A 31 3.39 -11.61 -16.13
CA ARG A 31 2.49 -11.94 -17.25
C ARG A 31 3.21 -12.04 -18.58
N GLY A 32 4.26 -11.24 -18.75
CA GLY A 32 5.14 -11.30 -19.90
C GLY A 32 5.93 -12.59 -19.99
N GLN A 33 6.50 -13.03 -18.86
CA GLN A 33 7.21 -14.30 -18.74
C GLN A 33 6.29 -15.49 -19.04
N GLU A 34 5.08 -15.50 -18.47
CA GLU A 34 4.07 -16.54 -18.73
C GLU A 34 3.67 -16.60 -20.21
N ALA A 35 3.48 -15.44 -20.84
CA ALA A 35 3.19 -15.34 -22.27
C ALA A 35 4.38 -15.76 -23.15
N LEU A 36 5.62 -15.48 -22.73
CA LEU A 36 6.83 -15.94 -23.40
C LEU A 36 7.00 -17.46 -23.37
N LEU A 37 6.65 -18.10 -22.25
CA LEU A 37 6.74 -19.55 -22.08
C LEU A 37 5.76 -20.32 -22.98
N THR A 38 4.68 -19.66 -23.41
CA THR A 38 3.60 -20.25 -24.22
C THR A 38 3.57 -19.75 -25.66
N ALA A 39 4.33 -18.70 -25.99
CA ALA A 39 4.39 -18.11 -27.32
C ALA A 39 5.21 -18.97 -28.31
N ALA A 40 4.83 -18.92 -29.59
CA ALA A 40 5.60 -19.56 -30.64
C ALA A 40 6.92 -18.82 -30.85
N VAL A 41 7.99 -19.56 -31.15
CA VAL A 41 9.33 -18.99 -31.40
C VAL A 41 9.29 -17.91 -32.49
N ALA A 42 8.43 -18.06 -33.49
CA ALA A 42 8.24 -17.09 -34.56
C ALA A 42 7.76 -15.70 -34.07
N ASP A 43 7.02 -15.65 -32.97
CA ASP A 43 6.47 -14.41 -32.40
C ASP A 43 7.48 -13.74 -31.44
N ILE A 44 8.37 -14.53 -30.83
CA ILE A 44 9.38 -14.07 -29.88
C ILE A 44 10.64 -13.55 -30.60
N MET A 45 11.04 -14.20 -31.70
CA MET A 45 12.28 -13.88 -32.42
C MET A 45 12.40 -12.40 -32.85
N PRO A 46 11.37 -11.73 -33.37
CA PRO A 46 11.46 -10.31 -33.72
C PRO A 46 11.73 -9.40 -32.52
N LEU A 47 11.20 -9.74 -31.33
CA LEU A 47 11.38 -8.97 -30.10
C LEU A 47 12.81 -9.11 -29.56
N LEU A 48 13.35 -10.33 -29.59
CA LEU A 48 14.75 -10.60 -29.21
C LEU A 48 15.74 -9.89 -30.14
N VAL A 49 15.48 -9.91 -31.45
CA VAL A 49 16.31 -9.21 -32.44
C VAL A 49 16.28 -7.70 -32.19
N ALA A 50 15.10 -7.12 -31.97
CA ALA A 50 14.96 -5.68 -31.73
C ALA A 50 15.69 -5.21 -30.45
N GLU A 51 15.63 -5.96 -29.34
CA GLU A 51 16.38 -5.61 -28.13
C GLU A 51 17.89 -5.86 -28.28
N SER A 52 18.30 -6.87 -29.04
CA SER A 52 19.71 -7.10 -29.36
C SER A 52 20.29 -5.94 -30.17
N GLU A 53 19.56 -5.47 -31.18
CA GLU A 53 19.93 -4.29 -31.97
C GLU A 53 19.99 -3.02 -31.11
N ARG A 54 19.05 -2.86 -30.17
CA ARG A 54 19.06 -1.73 -29.23
C ARG A 54 20.29 -1.77 -28.31
N ASN A 55 20.61 -2.93 -27.74
CA ASN A 55 21.77 -3.12 -26.88
C ASN A 55 23.09 -2.82 -27.62
N ILE A 56 23.21 -3.27 -28.88
CA ILE A 56 24.35 -2.98 -29.74
C ILE A 56 24.45 -1.48 -30.05
N ALA A 57 23.33 -0.82 -30.34
CA ALA A 57 23.30 0.62 -30.60
C ALA A 57 23.68 1.44 -29.37
N GLU A 58 23.19 1.07 -28.18
CA GLU A 58 23.52 1.73 -26.91
C GLU A 58 25.00 1.56 -26.52
N ALA A 59 25.62 0.43 -26.88
CA ALA A 59 27.05 0.22 -26.68
C ALA A 59 27.92 1.04 -27.66
N GLY A 60 27.33 1.68 -28.67
CA GLY A 60 28.05 2.47 -29.67
C GLY A 60 28.42 1.70 -30.94
N GLY A 61 27.78 0.55 -31.19
CA GLY A 61 28.00 -0.30 -32.37
C GLY A 61 28.48 -1.71 -32.01
N LEU A 62 28.52 -2.58 -33.02
CA LEU A 62 28.83 -4.00 -32.83
C LEU A 62 30.22 -4.24 -32.25
N ASP A 63 31.22 -3.48 -32.70
CA ASP A 63 32.61 -3.62 -32.22
C ASP A 63 32.73 -3.21 -30.75
N ALA A 64 31.98 -2.20 -30.32
CA ALA A 64 31.96 -1.76 -28.93
C ALA A 64 31.18 -2.74 -28.03
N TRP A 65 30.09 -3.33 -28.54
CA TRP A 65 29.36 -4.41 -27.87
C TRP A 65 30.24 -5.65 -27.65
N GLN A 66 30.98 -6.09 -28.67
CA GLN A 66 31.89 -7.24 -28.58
C GLN A 66 33.10 -6.98 -27.67
N ALA A 67 33.47 -5.71 -27.47
CA ALA A 67 34.54 -5.30 -26.56
C ALA A 67 34.08 -5.17 -25.09
N LEU A 68 32.78 -5.33 -24.80
CA LEU A 68 32.28 -5.25 -23.43
C LEU A 68 32.76 -6.45 -22.59
N PRO A 69 33.06 -6.23 -21.30
CA PRO A 69 33.23 -7.32 -20.34
C PRO A 69 32.00 -8.23 -20.29
N ALA A 70 32.22 -9.53 -20.10
CA ALA A 70 31.16 -10.54 -20.13
C ALA A 70 30.07 -10.30 -19.08
N ASP A 71 30.44 -9.83 -17.89
CA ASP A 71 29.53 -9.46 -16.80
C ASP A 71 28.62 -8.28 -17.16
N VAL A 72 29.14 -7.31 -17.91
CA VAL A 72 28.37 -6.15 -18.40
C VAL A 72 27.43 -6.55 -19.55
N CYS A 73 27.87 -7.48 -20.41
CA CYS A 73 27.06 -8.03 -21.48
C CYS A 73 25.87 -8.81 -20.91
N GLU A 74 26.13 -9.71 -19.96
CA GLU A 74 25.11 -10.52 -19.27
C GLU A 74 24.08 -9.64 -18.54
N ALA A 75 24.53 -8.60 -17.81
CA ALA A 75 23.62 -7.67 -17.15
C ALA A 75 22.67 -6.95 -18.15
N LYS A 76 23.19 -6.55 -19.31
CA LYS A 76 22.39 -5.90 -20.37
C LYS A 76 21.45 -6.88 -21.08
N GLU A 77 21.81 -8.16 -21.18
CA GLU A 77 20.92 -9.21 -21.70
C GLU A 77 19.78 -9.50 -20.73
N VAL A 78 20.07 -9.60 -19.42
CA VAL A 78 19.05 -9.75 -18.37
C VAL A 78 18.08 -8.57 -18.37
N GLU A 79 18.57 -7.34 -18.52
CA GLU A 79 17.71 -6.16 -18.58
C GLU A 79 16.86 -6.11 -19.86
N SER A 80 17.39 -6.57 -20.99
CA SER A 80 16.62 -6.74 -22.22
C SER A 80 15.53 -7.80 -22.08
N TYR A 81 15.82 -8.93 -21.44
CA TYR A 81 14.81 -9.94 -21.11
C TYR A 81 13.66 -9.35 -20.27
N ARG A 82 13.98 -8.60 -19.21
CA ARG A 82 12.97 -7.91 -18.38
C ARG A 82 12.11 -6.95 -19.18
N ARG A 83 12.71 -6.16 -20.08
CA ARG A 83 11.97 -5.20 -20.93
C ARG A 83 10.99 -5.91 -21.87
N ILE A 84 11.40 -7.02 -22.47
CA ILE A 84 10.53 -7.85 -23.32
C ILE A 84 9.36 -8.38 -22.50
N CYS A 85 9.62 -8.94 -21.32
CA CYS A 85 8.59 -9.42 -20.41
C CYS A 85 7.60 -8.30 -20.05
N CYS A 86 8.07 -7.15 -19.58
CA CYS A 86 7.19 -6.03 -19.24
C CYS A 86 6.32 -5.57 -20.42
N SER A 87 6.88 -5.51 -21.64
CA SER A 87 6.12 -5.12 -22.83
C SER A 87 5.02 -6.13 -23.17
N ILE A 88 5.33 -7.43 -23.14
CA ILE A 88 4.37 -8.49 -23.46
C ILE A 88 3.28 -8.55 -22.38
N GLY A 89 3.64 -8.44 -21.11
CA GLY A 89 2.65 -8.49 -20.03
C GLY A 89 1.77 -7.25 -19.97
N GLU A 90 2.25 -6.07 -20.38
CA GLU A 90 1.40 -4.89 -20.55
C GLU A 90 0.38 -5.09 -21.67
N GLN A 91 0.80 -5.70 -22.78
CA GLN A 91 -0.11 -6.07 -23.86
C GLN A 91 -1.15 -7.10 -23.40
N LYS A 92 -0.73 -8.17 -22.71
CA LYS A 92 -1.64 -9.19 -22.18
C LYS A 92 -2.59 -8.65 -21.11
N LEU A 93 -2.11 -7.75 -20.26
CA LEU A 93 -2.94 -7.07 -19.28
C LEU A 93 -4.03 -6.24 -19.99
N SER A 94 -3.68 -5.54 -21.08
CA SER A 94 -4.63 -4.75 -21.88
C SER A 94 -5.65 -5.59 -22.66
N GLU A 95 -5.34 -6.86 -22.93
CA GLU A 95 -6.19 -7.82 -23.67
C GLU A 95 -7.22 -8.53 -22.77
N LEU A 96 -7.13 -8.43 -21.44
CA LEU A 96 -8.08 -9.07 -20.51
C LEU A 96 -9.51 -8.53 -20.68
N SER A 97 -10.47 -9.45 -20.72
CA SER A 97 -11.88 -9.10 -20.70
C SER A 97 -12.29 -8.52 -19.33
N PRO A 98 -13.30 -7.65 -19.24
CA PRO A 98 -13.80 -7.12 -17.97
C PRO A 98 -14.27 -8.20 -16.98
N GLU A 99 -14.59 -9.39 -17.47
CA GLU A 99 -15.09 -10.54 -16.70
C GLU A 99 -13.96 -11.32 -15.99
N GLU A 100 -12.72 -11.18 -16.46
CA GLU A 100 -11.54 -11.83 -15.88
C GLU A 100 -10.88 -10.99 -14.77
N ARG A 101 -11.39 -9.78 -14.50
CA ARG A 101 -10.84 -8.87 -13.48
C ARG A 101 -11.78 -8.74 -12.28
N PRO A 102 -11.26 -8.63 -11.05
CA PRO A 102 -12.06 -8.32 -9.89
C PRO A 102 -12.86 -7.04 -10.08
N ILE A 103 -14.11 -7.04 -9.61
CA ILE A 103 -14.92 -5.83 -9.66
C ILE A 103 -14.24 -4.68 -8.92
N THR A 104 -14.30 -3.48 -9.52
CA THR A 104 -13.78 -2.28 -8.86
C THR A 104 -14.75 -1.84 -7.76
N LEU A 105 -14.28 -1.76 -6.52
CA LEU A 105 -15.06 -1.38 -5.35
C LEU A 105 -14.93 0.13 -5.10
N TYR A 106 -15.71 0.91 -5.85
CA TYR A 106 -15.69 2.37 -5.81
C TYR A 106 -16.13 2.93 -4.45
N ASN A 107 -15.45 3.96 -3.95
CA ASN A 107 -16.02 4.75 -2.84
C ASN A 107 -17.25 5.56 -3.35
N LYS A 108 -18.05 6.15 -2.45
CA LYS A 108 -19.30 6.83 -2.83
C LYS A 108 -19.12 7.89 -3.91
N ASP A 109 -18.08 8.72 -3.79
CA ASP A 109 -17.84 9.84 -4.70
C ASP A 109 -17.31 9.35 -6.05
N ASN A 110 -16.42 8.36 -6.04
CA ASN A 110 -15.93 7.70 -7.24
C ASN A 110 -17.03 6.90 -7.93
N ALA A 111 -17.97 6.31 -7.19
CA ALA A 111 -19.11 5.60 -7.76
C ALA A 111 -20.04 6.59 -8.49
N ALA A 112 -20.28 7.77 -7.90
CA ALA A 112 -21.02 8.84 -8.55
C ALA A 112 -20.27 9.36 -9.79
N ALA A 113 -18.96 9.58 -9.69
CA ALA A 113 -18.12 10.03 -10.81
C ALA A 113 -18.04 8.99 -11.94
N ALA A 114 -18.01 7.69 -11.61
CA ALA A 114 -18.02 6.61 -12.59
C ALA A 114 -19.38 6.49 -13.31
N ARG A 115 -20.50 6.71 -12.61
CA ARG A 115 -21.85 6.60 -13.19
C ARG A 115 -22.30 7.86 -13.95
N LEU A 116 -21.99 9.04 -13.41
CA LEU A 116 -22.56 10.31 -13.87
C LEU A 116 -21.51 11.30 -14.39
N GLY A 117 -20.22 11.04 -14.15
CA GLY A 117 -19.14 11.90 -14.60
C GLY A 117 -18.85 11.76 -16.09
N GLY A 118 -18.23 12.78 -16.67
CA GLY A 118 -17.67 12.67 -18.03
C GLY A 118 -16.46 11.73 -18.09
N HIS A 119 -15.98 11.42 -19.29
CA HIS A 119 -14.92 10.44 -19.54
C HIS A 119 -13.70 10.58 -18.62
N SER A 120 -13.20 11.80 -18.43
CA SER A 120 -12.03 12.07 -17.57
C SER A 120 -12.30 11.86 -16.08
N ALA A 121 -13.55 12.04 -15.63
CA ALA A 121 -13.96 11.76 -14.26
C ALA A 121 -14.13 10.25 -14.03
N GLN A 122 -14.62 9.52 -15.03
CA GLN A 122 -14.72 8.06 -15.02
C GLN A 122 -13.33 7.42 -14.96
N GLU A 123 -12.42 7.81 -15.85
CA GLU A 123 -11.03 7.31 -15.83
C GLU A 123 -10.34 7.58 -14.50
N ARG A 124 -10.49 8.79 -13.94
CA ARG A 124 -9.93 9.12 -12.62
C ARG A 124 -10.57 8.29 -11.50
N ALA A 125 -11.88 8.08 -11.56
CA ALA A 125 -12.59 7.27 -10.57
C ALA A 125 -12.12 5.82 -10.61
N SER A 126 -11.93 5.24 -11.80
CA SER A 126 -11.40 3.88 -11.98
C SER A 126 -9.94 3.78 -11.55
N ALA A 127 -9.09 4.73 -11.93
CA ALA A 127 -7.67 4.75 -11.53
C ALA A 127 -7.47 4.89 -10.02
N ASN A 128 -8.35 5.63 -9.33
CA ASN A 128 -8.27 5.85 -7.89
C ASN A 128 -9.02 4.80 -7.05
N SER A 129 -9.68 3.84 -7.70
CA SER A 129 -10.47 2.82 -7.01
C SER A 129 -9.80 1.46 -7.13
N GLN A 130 -10.05 0.60 -6.15
CA GLN A 130 -9.45 -0.73 -6.07
C GLN A 130 -10.51 -1.79 -6.03
N GLY A 131 -10.19 -2.97 -6.58
CA GLY A 131 -10.99 -4.19 -6.47
C GLY A 131 -10.25 -5.27 -5.69
N GLY A 132 -10.82 -6.47 -5.71
CA GLY A 132 -10.14 -7.67 -5.23
C GLY A 132 -10.22 -7.91 -3.72
N ALA A 133 -9.60 -9.01 -3.31
CA ALA A 133 -9.74 -9.61 -1.99
C ALA A 133 -9.26 -8.70 -0.85
N ILE A 134 -8.13 -8.01 -1.04
CA ILE A 134 -7.58 -7.10 -0.02
C ILE A 134 -8.52 -5.92 0.21
N LYS A 135 -9.09 -5.36 -0.86
CA LYS A 135 -10.03 -4.25 -0.73
C LYS A 135 -11.31 -4.73 -0.06
N LEU A 136 -11.86 -5.87 -0.48
CA LEU A 136 -13.06 -6.45 0.10
C LEU A 136 -12.91 -6.73 1.59
N THR A 137 -11.84 -7.42 2.00
CA THR A 137 -11.56 -7.73 3.42
C THR A 137 -11.33 -6.46 4.26
N SER A 138 -10.75 -5.41 3.67
CA SER A 138 -10.63 -4.10 4.31
C SER A 138 -11.99 -3.44 4.56
N LEU A 139 -12.88 -3.43 3.55
CA LEU A 139 -14.24 -2.90 3.70
C LEU A 139 -15.04 -3.72 4.71
N ALA A 140 -14.93 -5.06 4.64
CA ALA A 140 -15.57 -5.97 5.56
C ALA A 140 -15.14 -5.69 7.01
N GLY A 141 -13.84 -5.57 7.30
CA GLY A 141 -13.39 -5.20 8.64
C GLY A 141 -13.82 -3.80 9.08
N ALA A 142 -13.88 -2.83 8.17
CA ALA A 142 -14.36 -1.48 8.49
C ALA A 142 -15.85 -1.45 8.88
N VAL A 143 -16.66 -2.37 8.36
CA VAL A 143 -18.08 -2.51 8.69
C VAL A 143 -18.27 -3.47 9.87
N PHE A 144 -17.75 -4.69 9.78
CA PHE A 144 -18.01 -5.79 10.72
C PHE A 144 -17.16 -5.77 11.99
N ALA A 145 -16.03 -5.05 12.02
CA ALA A 145 -15.17 -4.90 13.20
C ALA A 145 -15.15 -3.46 13.74
N ASN A 146 -16.25 -2.71 13.53
CA ASN A 146 -16.42 -1.34 14.00
C ASN A 146 -17.62 -1.20 14.94
N LYS A 147 -17.34 -0.71 16.15
CA LYS A 147 -18.32 -0.51 17.25
C LYS A 147 -19.20 0.73 17.09
N ASP A 148 -18.82 1.68 16.23
CA ASP A 148 -19.65 2.86 15.98
C ASP A 148 -20.91 2.44 15.21
N THR A 149 -22.06 2.43 15.89
CA THR A 149 -23.35 2.00 15.33
C THR A 149 -23.81 2.80 14.11
N LYS A 150 -23.24 3.99 13.86
CA LYS A 150 -23.52 4.76 12.65
C LYS A 150 -22.67 4.33 11.44
N LYS A 151 -21.53 3.68 11.68
CA LYS A 151 -20.51 3.37 10.66
C LYS A 151 -20.24 1.88 10.48
N GLY A 152 -20.54 1.08 11.50
CA GLY A 152 -20.25 -0.33 11.57
C GLY A 152 -21.42 -1.13 12.12
N GLN A 153 -21.30 -2.44 11.98
CA GLN A 153 -22.30 -3.44 12.31
C GLN A 153 -21.75 -4.48 13.29
N GLN A 154 -20.67 -4.18 14.04
CA GLN A 154 -19.96 -5.20 14.83
C GLN A 154 -20.87 -5.88 15.86
N ASP A 155 -21.58 -5.11 16.66
CA ASP A 155 -22.39 -5.66 17.74
C ASP A 155 -23.64 -6.37 17.17
N THR A 156 -24.25 -5.80 16.13
CA THR A 156 -25.38 -6.42 15.39
C THR A 156 -24.98 -7.74 14.75
N LEU A 157 -23.78 -7.80 14.15
CA LEU A 157 -23.23 -9.03 13.58
C LEU A 157 -22.99 -10.09 14.65
N GLN A 158 -22.45 -9.71 15.81
CA GLN A 158 -22.22 -10.65 16.92
C GLN A 158 -23.51 -11.25 17.45
N VAL A 159 -24.56 -10.44 17.61
CA VAL A 159 -25.89 -10.92 18.02
C VAL A 159 -26.48 -11.84 16.96
N PHE A 160 -26.35 -11.50 15.67
CA PHE A 160 -26.86 -12.33 14.58
C PHE A 160 -26.09 -13.66 14.45
N LEU A 161 -24.78 -13.64 14.69
CA LEU A 161 -23.97 -14.87 14.81
C LEU A 161 -24.44 -15.70 16.01
N GLU A 162 -24.63 -15.11 17.18
CA GLU A 162 -25.10 -15.85 18.35
C GLU A 162 -26.45 -16.52 18.12
N ASP A 163 -27.39 -15.85 17.45
CA ASP A 163 -28.69 -16.43 17.09
C ASP A 163 -28.57 -17.62 16.12
N GLN A 164 -27.72 -17.52 15.09
CA GLN A 164 -27.62 -18.53 14.04
C GLN A 164 -26.68 -19.70 14.37
N ILE A 165 -25.57 -19.43 15.07
CA ILE A 165 -24.54 -20.44 15.38
C ILE A 165 -24.37 -20.72 16.87
N GLY A 166 -25.09 -20.01 17.76
CA GLY A 166 -25.14 -20.26 19.19
C GLY A 166 -24.03 -19.63 20.03
N TYR A 167 -23.14 -18.84 19.41
CA TYR A 167 -22.08 -18.11 20.12
C TYR A 167 -21.62 -16.86 19.38
N MET A 168 -21.17 -15.86 20.13
CA MET A 168 -20.63 -14.62 19.59
C MET A 168 -19.23 -14.83 19.02
N VAL A 169 -19.04 -14.53 17.72
CA VAL A 169 -17.73 -14.49 17.08
C VAL A 169 -17.41 -13.07 16.64
N ARG A 170 -16.18 -12.63 16.90
CA ARG A 170 -15.70 -11.32 16.45
C ARG A 170 -15.08 -11.44 15.06
N PHE A 171 -15.52 -10.59 14.14
CA PHE A 171 -14.90 -10.51 12.82
C PHE A 171 -13.40 -10.13 12.94
N PRO A 172 -12.50 -10.76 12.16
CA PRO A 172 -11.07 -10.44 12.18
C PRO A 172 -10.77 -8.96 11.90
N GLY A 173 -9.85 -8.37 12.65
CA GLY A 173 -9.49 -6.96 12.52
C GLY A 173 -8.54 -6.71 11.35
N THR A 174 -9.04 -6.17 10.24
CA THR A 174 -8.23 -5.82 9.05
C THR A 174 -7.66 -4.40 9.08
N SER A 175 -8.03 -3.58 10.07
CA SER A 175 -7.52 -2.21 10.25
C SER A 175 -6.24 -2.14 11.09
N SER A 176 -5.89 -3.22 11.78
CA SER A 176 -4.61 -3.35 12.48
C SER A 176 -3.58 -3.99 11.55
N THR A 177 -2.36 -3.44 11.50
CA THR A 177 -1.19 -3.90 10.72
C THR A 177 -0.61 -5.24 11.19
N ARG A 178 -1.46 -6.16 11.65
CA ARG A 178 -1.06 -7.47 12.13
C ARG A 178 -0.88 -8.42 10.95
N TYR A 179 0.21 -9.20 10.98
CA TYR A 179 0.46 -10.26 10.02
C TYR A 179 -0.74 -11.22 9.94
N GLY A 180 -1.15 -11.57 8.72
CA GLY A 180 -2.24 -12.54 8.47
C GLY A 180 -3.67 -12.02 8.65
N SER A 181 -3.88 -10.75 9.00
CA SER A 181 -5.24 -10.20 9.26
C SER A 181 -6.20 -10.33 8.08
N HIS A 182 -5.73 -10.10 6.86
CA HIS A 182 -6.51 -10.28 5.64
C HIS A 182 -6.78 -11.76 5.31
N GLY A 183 -5.85 -12.65 5.64
CA GLY A 183 -6.04 -14.10 5.49
C GLY A 183 -7.12 -14.65 6.41
N GLU A 184 -7.12 -14.22 7.67
CA GLU A 184 -8.16 -14.54 8.65
C GLU A 184 -9.54 -13.99 8.23
N ALA A 185 -9.58 -12.73 7.77
CA ALA A 185 -10.82 -12.13 7.27
C ALA A 185 -11.34 -12.85 6.01
N ALA A 186 -10.45 -13.20 5.08
CA ALA A 186 -10.81 -13.98 3.89
C ALA A 186 -11.37 -15.35 4.28
N ALA A 187 -10.71 -16.05 5.23
CA ALA A 187 -11.18 -17.32 5.75
C ALA A 187 -12.58 -17.21 6.35
N GLU A 188 -12.83 -16.21 7.19
CA GLU A 188 -14.14 -15.98 7.81
C GLU A 188 -15.24 -15.70 6.77
N LEU A 189 -14.95 -14.85 5.77
CA LEU A 189 -15.89 -14.51 4.72
C LEU A 189 -16.20 -15.70 3.78
N ILE A 190 -15.20 -16.52 3.45
CA ILE A 190 -15.41 -17.67 2.56
C ILE A 190 -16.17 -18.80 3.27
N ILE A 191 -15.83 -19.13 4.51
CA ILE A 191 -16.54 -20.19 5.26
C ILE A 191 -18.01 -19.85 5.44
N ARG A 192 -18.30 -18.59 5.79
CA ARG A 192 -19.65 -18.15 6.13
C ARG A 192 -20.24 -17.22 5.07
N ARG A 193 -19.88 -17.42 3.81
CA ARG A 193 -20.25 -16.50 2.72
C ARG A 193 -21.76 -16.25 2.62
N GLU A 194 -22.55 -17.32 2.60
CA GLU A 194 -24.00 -17.24 2.50
C GLU A 194 -24.61 -16.53 3.73
N PHE A 195 -24.06 -16.76 4.91
CA PHE A 195 -24.47 -16.07 6.13
C PHE A 195 -24.20 -14.56 6.05
N TYR A 196 -23.03 -14.13 5.56
CA TYR A 196 -22.74 -12.70 5.40
C TYR A 196 -23.63 -12.02 4.35
N LEU A 197 -24.00 -12.73 3.28
CA LEU A 197 -24.96 -12.22 2.29
C LEU A 197 -26.35 -12.00 2.92
N GLN A 198 -26.86 -13.01 3.64
CA GLN A 198 -28.14 -12.91 4.35
C GLN A 198 -28.13 -11.84 5.44
N PHE A 199 -27.02 -11.72 6.18
CA PHE A 199 -26.85 -10.67 7.18
C PHE A 199 -26.91 -9.27 6.56
N LEU A 200 -26.24 -9.06 5.42
CA LEU A 200 -26.28 -7.78 4.72
C LEU A 200 -27.70 -7.47 4.22
N GLU A 201 -28.42 -8.46 3.70
CA GLU A 201 -29.83 -8.32 3.30
C GLU A 201 -30.73 -7.92 4.46
N LEU A 202 -30.57 -8.55 5.63
CA LEU A 202 -31.27 -8.17 6.85
C LEU A 202 -30.94 -6.73 7.27
N VAL A 203 -29.66 -6.35 7.26
CA VAL A 203 -29.21 -4.98 7.58
C VAL A 203 -29.80 -3.96 6.60
N ARG A 204 -29.93 -4.31 5.31
CA ARG A 204 -30.61 -3.46 4.32
C ARG A 204 -32.08 -3.27 4.68
N ASP A 205 -32.78 -4.36 5.01
CA ASP A 205 -34.23 -4.36 5.20
C ASP A 205 -34.68 -3.72 6.51
N ILE A 206 -33.81 -3.67 7.52
CA ILE A 206 -34.07 -2.97 8.79
C ILE A 206 -33.94 -1.44 8.65
N LYS A 207 -33.21 -0.95 7.64
CA LYS A 207 -32.97 0.50 7.48
C LYS A 207 -34.22 1.20 6.96
N GLU A 208 -34.44 2.44 7.42
CA GLU A 208 -35.60 3.26 7.00
C GLU A 208 -35.79 3.38 5.48
N LYS A 209 -34.69 3.39 4.71
CA LYS A 209 -34.71 3.54 3.25
C LYS A 209 -34.68 2.21 2.49
N ASN A 210 -34.59 1.07 3.17
CA ASN A 210 -34.43 -0.27 2.59
C ASN A 210 -33.33 -0.35 1.51
N MET A 211 -32.23 0.39 1.69
CA MET A 211 -31.13 0.48 0.72
C MET A 211 -29.79 0.22 1.39
N PHE A 212 -28.88 -0.42 0.64
CA PHE A 212 -27.49 -0.53 1.03
C PHE A 212 -26.82 0.84 1.06
N THR A 213 -25.91 1.02 2.01
CA THR A 213 -24.87 2.03 1.86
C THR A 213 -23.86 1.58 0.80
N ASN A 214 -23.14 2.52 0.19
CA ASN A 214 -22.15 2.19 -0.84
C ASN A 214 -21.09 1.17 -0.37
N ILE A 215 -20.70 1.21 0.91
CA ILE A 215 -19.73 0.25 1.45
C ILE A 215 -20.33 -1.15 1.61
N GLU A 216 -21.59 -1.26 2.05
CA GLU A 216 -22.31 -2.53 2.16
C GLU A 216 -22.58 -3.12 0.78
N GLU A 217 -22.97 -2.30 -0.19
CA GLU A 217 -23.20 -2.73 -1.58
C GLU A 217 -21.90 -3.27 -2.20
N ASN A 218 -20.77 -2.60 -1.96
CA ASN A 218 -19.46 -3.08 -2.39
C ASN A 218 -19.11 -4.44 -1.78
N ILE A 219 -19.38 -4.63 -0.47
CA ILE A 219 -19.13 -5.91 0.18
C ILE A 219 -20.04 -6.99 -0.40
N TYR A 220 -21.34 -6.70 -0.54
CA TYR A 220 -22.34 -7.62 -1.07
C TYR A 220 -21.99 -8.08 -2.49
N ARG A 221 -21.59 -7.14 -3.37
CA ARG A 221 -21.14 -7.45 -4.74
C ARG A 221 -19.81 -8.22 -4.74
N GLY A 222 -18.85 -7.83 -3.90
CA GLY A 222 -17.53 -8.47 -3.84
C GLY A 222 -17.59 -9.92 -3.34
N LEU A 223 -18.55 -10.25 -2.46
CA LEU A 223 -18.78 -11.63 -2.00
C LEU A 223 -19.41 -12.53 -3.07
N GLN A 224 -19.90 -11.97 -4.17
CA GLN A 224 -20.47 -12.71 -5.30
C GLN A 224 -19.54 -12.76 -6.52
N ASP A 225 -18.47 -11.95 -6.49
CA ASP A 225 -17.55 -11.78 -7.61
C ASP A 225 -16.52 -12.92 -7.68
N ILE A 226 -16.55 -13.71 -8.76
CA ILE A 226 -15.70 -14.91 -8.93
C ILE A 226 -14.19 -14.58 -8.87
N PRO A 227 -13.67 -13.56 -9.57
CA PRO A 227 -12.25 -13.19 -9.44
C PRO A 227 -11.88 -12.76 -8.02
N THR A 228 -12.70 -11.95 -7.33
CA THR A 228 -12.46 -11.58 -5.93
C THR A 228 -12.47 -12.79 -4.98
N LEU A 229 -13.40 -13.72 -5.19
CA LEU A 229 -13.44 -14.99 -4.46
C LEU A 229 -12.16 -15.82 -4.71
N THR A 230 -11.67 -15.83 -5.95
CA THR A 230 -10.43 -16.55 -6.32
C THR A 230 -9.22 -15.99 -5.58
N GLU A 231 -9.08 -14.67 -5.54
CA GLU A 231 -8.02 -14.01 -4.76
C GLU A 231 -8.13 -14.30 -3.26
N MET A 232 -9.35 -14.32 -2.69
CA MET A 232 -9.56 -14.67 -1.28
C MET A 232 -9.13 -16.11 -0.98
N CYS A 233 -9.44 -17.05 -1.88
CA CYS A 233 -8.98 -18.43 -1.74
C CYS A 233 -7.45 -18.52 -1.75
N ALA A 234 -6.75 -17.78 -2.62
CA ALA A 234 -5.28 -17.73 -2.60
C ALA A 234 -4.72 -17.17 -1.29
N LEU A 235 -5.34 -16.11 -0.73
CA LEU A 235 -4.96 -15.57 0.58
C LEU A 235 -5.14 -16.59 1.71
N ILE A 236 -6.23 -17.36 1.69
CA ILE A 236 -6.48 -18.43 2.68
C ILE A 236 -5.41 -19.50 2.58
N LEU A 237 -5.12 -19.98 1.37
CA LEU A 237 -4.13 -21.03 1.12
C LEU A 237 -2.75 -20.58 1.62
N TYR A 238 -2.33 -19.34 1.34
CA TYR A 238 -1.08 -18.79 1.86
C TYR A 238 -1.09 -18.60 3.38
N ALA A 239 -2.23 -18.16 3.95
CA ALA A 239 -2.35 -17.98 5.39
C ALA A 239 -2.18 -19.32 6.13
N GLN A 240 -2.86 -20.37 5.67
CA GLN A 240 -2.80 -21.70 6.27
C GLN A 240 -1.47 -22.43 6.05
N SER A 241 -0.82 -22.23 4.89
CA SER A 241 0.42 -22.92 4.53
C SER A 241 1.70 -22.23 5.01
N VAL A 242 1.72 -20.89 5.07
CA VAL A 242 2.93 -20.11 5.39
C VAL A 242 2.72 -19.23 6.61
N THR A 243 1.68 -18.38 6.61
CA THR A 243 1.57 -17.28 7.59
C THR A 243 1.36 -17.81 9.01
N HIS A 244 0.37 -18.68 9.23
CA HIS A 244 0.12 -19.25 10.56
C HIS A 244 1.26 -20.13 11.05
N PRO A 245 1.82 -21.06 10.24
CA PRO A 245 3.02 -21.82 10.59
C PRO A 245 4.25 -20.97 10.93
N TYR A 246 4.46 -19.88 10.18
CA TYR A 246 5.54 -18.94 10.45
C TYR A 246 5.32 -18.24 11.79
N MET A 247 4.13 -17.68 12.01
CA MET A 247 3.79 -17.04 13.29
C MET A 247 3.85 -18.01 14.48
N ARG A 248 3.53 -19.29 14.28
CA ARG A 248 3.68 -20.33 15.32
C ARG A 248 5.13 -20.54 15.72
N GLN A 249 6.07 -20.49 14.77
CA GLN A 249 7.50 -20.64 15.06
C GLN A 249 8.13 -19.37 15.64
N VAL A 250 7.64 -18.19 15.25
CA VAL A 250 8.20 -16.88 15.65
C VAL A 250 7.55 -16.31 16.92
N CYS A 251 6.31 -16.71 17.25
CA CYS A 251 5.56 -16.25 18.43
C CYS A 251 5.17 -17.39 19.40
N GLY A 252 5.45 -18.65 19.07
CA GLY A 252 5.07 -19.80 19.89
C GLY A 252 5.83 -19.92 21.20
N ALA A 253 5.46 -20.90 22.03
CA ALA A 253 6.11 -21.12 23.34
C ALA A 253 7.63 -21.36 23.23
N GLY A 254 8.11 -21.89 22.10
CA GLY A 254 9.54 -22.08 21.81
C GLY A 254 10.27 -20.81 21.32
N ALA A 255 9.56 -19.70 21.10
CA ALA A 255 10.14 -18.47 20.55
C ALA A 255 10.61 -17.46 21.63
N ILE A 256 10.36 -17.75 22.92
CA ILE A 256 10.66 -16.84 24.03
C ILE A 256 12.17 -16.55 24.15
N ASP A 257 13.01 -17.49 23.72
CA ASP A 257 14.47 -17.37 23.74
C ASP A 257 15.07 -17.21 22.33
N THR A 258 14.25 -17.11 21.28
CA THR A 258 14.73 -17.00 19.90
C THR A 258 15.15 -15.56 19.63
N ASN A 259 16.39 -15.37 19.18
CA ASN A 259 16.87 -14.07 18.74
C ASN A 259 16.52 -13.87 17.26
N ASN A 260 16.20 -12.63 16.87
CA ASN A 260 15.99 -12.29 15.47
C ASN A 260 17.18 -12.66 14.56
N CYS A 261 18.40 -12.63 15.09
CA CYS A 261 19.62 -13.05 14.38
C CYS A 261 19.61 -14.55 13.99
N ASP A 262 18.84 -15.38 14.69
CA ASP A 262 18.83 -16.84 14.49
C ASP A 262 17.72 -17.29 13.52
N LEU A 263 16.96 -16.36 12.93
CA LEU A 263 15.83 -16.67 12.04
C LEU A 263 16.24 -17.04 10.62
N GLY A 264 17.50 -16.85 10.21
CA GLY A 264 17.96 -17.14 8.84
C GLY A 264 17.53 -18.51 8.31
N PRO A 265 17.79 -19.62 9.03
CA PRO A 265 17.35 -20.96 8.60
C PRO A 265 15.83 -21.10 8.45
N LEU A 266 15.04 -20.39 9.26
CA LEU A 266 13.58 -20.40 9.14
C LEU A 266 13.16 -19.68 7.85
N HIS A 267 13.78 -18.55 7.51
CA HIS A 267 13.45 -17.83 6.30
C HIS A 267 13.88 -18.58 5.03
N ASP A 268 15.02 -19.26 5.05
CA ASP A 268 15.43 -20.18 3.97
C ASP A 268 14.39 -21.30 3.78
N LYS A 269 13.88 -21.85 4.89
CA LYS A 269 12.81 -22.86 4.86
C LYS A 269 11.51 -22.30 4.26
N VAL A 270 11.15 -21.04 4.55
CA VAL A 270 9.99 -20.38 3.94
C VAL A 270 10.16 -20.27 2.43
N LEU A 271 11.33 -19.81 1.96
CA LEU A 271 11.61 -19.66 0.53
C LEU A 271 11.54 -21.02 -0.18
N ALA A 272 12.17 -22.05 0.39
CA ALA A 272 12.12 -23.41 -0.14
C ALA A 272 10.70 -23.97 -0.19
N HIS A 273 9.88 -23.70 0.83
CA HIS A 273 8.47 -24.11 0.87
C HIS A 273 7.65 -23.41 -0.22
N CYS A 274 7.87 -22.10 -0.42
CA CYS A 274 7.24 -21.36 -1.51
C CYS A 274 7.60 -21.96 -2.88
N GLN A 275 8.88 -22.24 -3.13
CA GLN A 275 9.35 -22.88 -4.37
C GLN A 275 8.75 -24.27 -4.59
N THR A 276 8.57 -25.03 -3.50
CA THR A 276 7.95 -26.36 -3.54
C THR A 276 6.48 -26.27 -3.96
N ILE A 277 5.73 -25.29 -3.43
CA ILE A 277 4.33 -25.05 -3.80
C ILE A 277 4.20 -24.52 -5.23
N ILE A 278 5.11 -23.64 -5.69
CA ILE A 278 5.14 -23.15 -7.07
C ILE A 278 5.32 -24.34 -8.04
N SER A 279 6.26 -25.23 -7.73
CA SER A 279 6.56 -26.41 -8.56
C SER A 279 5.43 -27.44 -8.53
N ASN A 280 4.75 -27.57 -7.38
CA ASN A 280 3.65 -28.52 -7.20
C ASN A 280 2.48 -27.89 -6.41
N PRO A 281 1.59 -27.12 -7.08
CA PRO A 281 0.46 -26.47 -6.43
C PRO A 281 -0.57 -27.45 -5.84
N ASP A 282 -0.55 -28.71 -6.29
CA ASP A 282 -1.44 -29.77 -5.81
C ASP A 282 -1.21 -30.13 -4.34
N LEU A 283 -0.07 -29.73 -3.75
CA LEU A 283 0.16 -29.80 -2.31
C LEU A 283 -0.87 -29.01 -1.49
N LEU A 284 -1.56 -28.05 -2.11
CA LEU A 284 -2.63 -27.26 -1.50
C LEU A 284 -3.98 -27.41 -2.21
N LEU A 285 -3.99 -27.74 -3.51
CA LEU A 285 -5.20 -27.78 -4.34
C LEU A 285 -5.79 -29.19 -4.50
N SER A 286 -5.00 -30.24 -4.29
CA SER A 286 -5.49 -31.62 -4.43
C SER A 286 -6.51 -31.96 -3.34
N PRO A 287 -7.54 -32.77 -3.62
CA PRO A 287 -8.39 -33.37 -2.59
C PRO A 287 -7.60 -34.20 -1.56
N ASP A 288 -6.45 -34.74 -1.97
CA ASP A 288 -5.54 -35.51 -1.11
C ASP A 288 -4.46 -34.63 -0.44
N ALA A 289 -4.55 -33.30 -0.59
CA ALA A 289 -3.62 -32.38 0.02
C ALA A 289 -3.63 -32.55 1.55
N SER A 290 -2.44 -32.71 2.12
CA SER A 290 -2.25 -32.92 3.55
C SER A 290 -1.39 -31.83 4.15
N TYR A 291 -1.72 -31.43 5.38
CA TYR A 291 -0.95 -30.45 6.14
C TYR A 291 0.52 -30.87 6.32
N ASN A 292 0.84 -32.17 6.32
CA ASN A 292 2.21 -32.68 6.44
C ASN A 292 3.15 -32.14 5.34
N THR A 293 2.60 -31.84 4.16
CA THR A 293 3.38 -31.35 3.01
C THR A 293 2.95 -29.96 2.56
N GLY A 294 1.69 -29.57 2.82
CA GLY A 294 1.17 -28.25 2.49
C GLY A 294 1.48 -27.18 3.54
N SER A 295 1.72 -27.54 4.81
CA SER A 295 2.11 -26.59 5.86
C SER A 295 3.63 -26.47 5.97
N LEU A 296 4.15 -25.24 6.12
CA LEU A 296 5.57 -24.94 6.28
C LEU A 296 6.21 -25.69 7.46
N ASP A 297 5.48 -25.86 8.55
CA ASP A 297 5.93 -26.58 9.75
C ASP A 297 5.51 -28.06 9.77
N GLY A 298 4.73 -28.51 8.78
CA GLY A 298 4.18 -29.86 8.74
C GLY A 298 3.10 -30.15 9.79
N GLU A 299 2.65 -29.12 10.52
CA GLU A 299 1.62 -29.21 11.55
C GLU A 299 0.23 -28.91 10.97
N GLN A 300 -0.82 -29.20 11.74
CA GLN A 300 -2.20 -28.96 11.32
C GLN A 300 -2.45 -27.48 10.98
N TRP A 301 -3.21 -27.26 9.90
CA TRP A 301 -3.72 -25.95 9.52
C TRP A 301 -4.54 -25.36 10.66
N GLN A 302 -4.38 -24.07 10.92
CA GLN A 302 -5.07 -23.38 12.02
C GLN A 302 -6.59 -23.39 11.83
N ARG A 303 -7.04 -23.30 10.57
CA ARG A 303 -8.45 -23.35 10.15
C ARG A 303 -8.63 -24.41 9.05
N PRO A 304 -8.75 -25.70 9.40
CA PRO A 304 -8.97 -26.76 8.41
C PRO A 304 -10.29 -26.57 7.65
N ASP A 305 -11.31 -26.05 8.32
CA ASP A 305 -12.59 -25.63 7.75
C ASP A 305 -12.43 -24.64 6.59
N ALA A 306 -11.44 -23.74 6.64
CA ALA A 306 -11.15 -22.81 5.57
C ALA A 306 -10.60 -23.51 4.32
N MET A 307 -9.75 -24.53 4.51
CA MET A 307 -9.23 -25.34 3.42
C MET A 307 -10.35 -26.12 2.72
N TYR A 308 -11.23 -26.76 3.50
CA TYR A 308 -12.41 -27.44 2.96
C TYR A 308 -13.34 -26.48 2.20
N ALA A 309 -13.54 -25.25 2.70
CA ALA A 309 -14.34 -24.25 2.00
C ALA A 309 -13.72 -23.80 0.67
N VAL A 310 -12.38 -23.68 0.61
CA VAL A 310 -11.66 -23.41 -0.65
C VAL A 310 -11.86 -24.57 -1.64
N TRP A 311 -11.68 -25.82 -1.22
CA TRP A 311 -11.87 -26.99 -2.09
C TRP A 311 -13.31 -27.13 -2.58
N ALA A 312 -14.29 -26.83 -1.72
CA ALA A 312 -15.71 -26.82 -2.12
C ALA A 312 -16.01 -25.74 -3.17
N LEU A 313 -15.29 -24.62 -3.15
CA LEU A 313 -15.47 -23.52 -4.10
C LEU A 313 -14.65 -23.70 -5.38
N MET A 314 -13.53 -24.42 -5.31
CA MET A 314 -12.57 -24.63 -6.40
C MET A 314 -13.18 -25.00 -7.76
N PRO A 315 -14.20 -25.88 -7.88
CA PRO A 315 -14.82 -26.19 -9.17
C PRO A 315 -15.43 -24.97 -9.90
N LYS A 316 -15.74 -23.90 -9.16
CA LYS A 316 -16.28 -22.63 -9.68
C LYS A 316 -15.19 -21.57 -9.93
N LEU A 317 -13.93 -21.87 -9.62
CA LEU A 317 -12.80 -20.93 -9.67
C LEU A 317 -11.75 -21.41 -10.70
N PRO A 318 -11.99 -21.22 -12.01
CA PRO A 318 -11.12 -21.75 -13.06
C PRO A 318 -9.68 -21.22 -12.98
N HIS A 319 -9.49 -20.02 -12.42
CA HIS A 319 -8.19 -19.35 -12.33
C HIS A 319 -7.48 -19.53 -10.97
N LEU A 320 -8.00 -20.38 -10.06
CA LEU A 320 -7.40 -20.53 -8.73
C LEU A 320 -5.95 -21.04 -8.79
N ARG A 321 -5.67 -22.04 -9.62
CA ARG A 321 -4.31 -22.58 -9.77
C ARG A 321 -3.30 -21.52 -10.27
N PRO A 322 -3.52 -20.85 -11.41
CA PRO A 322 -2.56 -19.85 -11.88
C PRO A 322 -2.41 -18.67 -10.91
N ILE A 323 -3.49 -18.23 -10.27
CA ILE A 323 -3.42 -17.16 -9.26
C ILE A 323 -2.62 -17.61 -8.04
N LEU A 324 -2.76 -18.87 -7.59
CA LEU A 324 -1.98 -19.41 -6.49
C LEU A 324 -0.49 -19.40 -6.81
N VAL A 325 -0.10 -19.90 -8.00
CA VAL A 325 1.29 -19.92 -8.44
C VAL A 325 1.87 -18.50 -8.47
N ALA A 326 1.18 -17.57 -9.14
CA ALA A 326 1.61 -16.18 -9.22
C ALA A 326 1.72 -15.51 -7.84
N PHE A 327 0.81 -15.82 -6.91
CA PHE A 327 0.86 -15.33 -5.54
C PHE A 327 2.13 -15.83 -4.82
N PHE A 328 2.46 -17.11 -4.96
CA PHE A 328 3.63 -17.70 -4.33
C PHE A 328 4.95 -17.25 -4.97
N GLU A 329 4.98 -16.99 -6.28
CA GLU A 329 6.13 -16.38 -6.97
C GLU A 329 6.41 -14.97 -6.44
N GLY A 330 5.37 -14.13 -6.34
CA GLY A 330 5.48 -12.81 -5.74
C GLY A 330 5.86 -12.83 -4.25
N ALA A 331 5.36 -13.83 -3.50
CA ALA A 331 5.77 -14.05 -2.12
C ALA A 331 7.25 -14.45 -2.02
N ALA A 332 7.72 -15.37 -2.86
CA ALA A 332 9.11 -15.82 -2.90
C ALA A 332 10.07 -14.66 -3.22
N GLU A 333 9.72 -13.79 -4.18
CA GLU A 333 10.52 -12.59 -4.48
C GLU A 333 10.58 -11.63 -3.29
N THR A 334 9.44 -11.43 -2.60
CA THR A 334 9.38 -10.57 -1.41
C THR A 334 10.21 -11.14 -0.26
N TRP A 335 10.15 -12.45 -0.04
CA TRP A 335 10.99 -13.15 0.93
C TRP A 335 12.47 -13.03 0.58
N LEU A 336 12.85 -13.18 -0.69
CA LEU A 336 14.24 -13.03 -1.13
C LEU A 336 14.83 -11.66 -0.74
N ARG A 337 14.02 -10.59 -0.86
CA ARG A 337 14.42 -9.25 -0.43
C ARG A 337 14.54 -9.13 1.09
N PHE A 338 13.59 -9.73 1.81
CA PHE A 338 13.57 -9.73 3.27
C PHE A 338 14.77 -10.47 3.88
N ILE A 339 15.23 -11.56 3.24
CA ILE A 339 16.35 -12.37 3.74
C ILE A 339 17.74 -11.84 3.37
N THR A 340 17.83 -10.72 2.64
CA THR A 340 19.13 -10.13 2.25
C THR A 340 20.01 -9.81 3.47
N GLU A 341 19.41 -9.44 4.60
CA GLU A 341 20.13 -9.20 5.86
C GLU A 341 20.71 -10.48 6.49
N TYR A 342 20.26 -11.66 6.06
CA TYR A 342 20.71 -12.98 6.54
C TYR A 342 21.64 -13.70 5.55
N ALA A 343 22.03 -13.04 4.45
CA ALA A 343 22.92 -13.62 3.46
C ALA A 343 24.27 -14.06 4.09
N PRO A 344 24.98 -15.05 3.51
CA PRO A 344 26.23 -15.56 4.08
C PRO A 344 27.33 -14.50 4.26
N ASP A 345 27.29 -13.43 3.48
CA ASP A 345 28.20 -12.28 3.52
C ASP A 345 27.68 -11.12 4.41
N SER A 346 26.53 -11.29 5.08
CA SER A 346 25.91 -10.26 5.88
C SER A 346 26.59 -10.06 7.24
N ARG A 347 26.31 -8.90 7.86
CA ARG A 347 26.77 -8.62 9.23
C ARG A 347 26.23 -9.62 10.25
N ILE A 348 25.00 -10.10 10.05
CA ILE A 348 24.35 -11.08 10.94
C ILE A 348 25.08 -12.42 10.83
N ALA A 349 25.38 -12.88 9.61
CA ALA A 349 26.12 -14.13 9.39
C ALA A 349 27.57 -14.06 9.92
N SER A 350 28.21 -12.89 9.85
CA SER A 350 29.57 -12.67 10.38
C SER A 350 29.64 -12.51 11.90
N ALA A 351 28.51 -12.25 12.56
CA ALA A 351 28.47 -11.99 14.00
C ALA A 351 28.67 -13.27 14.80
N SER A 352 29.48 -13.20 15.86
CA SER A 352 29.63 -14.31 16.80
C SER A 352 28.34 -14.52 17.60
N ALA A 353 28.14 -15.75 18.10
CA ALA A 353 27.00 -16.05 18.98
C ALA A 353 26.91 -15.10 20.20
N ALA A 354 28.07 -14.67 20.73
CA ALA A 354 28.15 -13.71 21.83
C ALA A 354 27.76 -12.28 21.42
N GLU A 355 27.98 -11.89 20.17
CA GLU A 355 27.51 -10.61 19.63
C GLU A 355 26.00 -10.62 19.40
N CYS A 356 25.49 -11.70 18.78
CA CYS A 356 24.05 -11.88 18.60
C CYS A 356 23.32 -11.84 19.95
N GLN A 357 23.80 -12.58 20.96
CA GLN A 357 23.20 -12.58 22.29
C GLN A 357 23.26 -11.21 22.99
N ARG A 358 24.33 -10.42 22.79
CA ARG A 358 24.41 -9.04 23.32
C ARG A 358 23.45 -8.08 22.63
N ALA A 359 23.23 -8.26 21.33
CA ALA A 359 22.35 -7.43 20.54
C ALA A 359 20.86 -7.75 20.74
N TYR A 360 20.53 -8.90 21.37
CA TYR A 360 19.20 -9.49 21.54
C TYR A 360 18.04 -8.65 20.99
N LEU A 361 17.56 -9.05 19.82
CA LEU A 361 16.41 -8.44 19.17
C LEU A 361 15.27 -9.46 19.20
N PRO A 362 14.11 -9.14 19.81
CA PRO A 362 12.98 -10.06 19.78
C PRO A 362 12.54 -10.27 18.32
N PRO A 363 12.10 -11.49 17.94
CA PRO A 363 11.67 -11.80 16.57
C PRO A 363 10.45 -10.99 16.11
N THR A 364 9.64 -10.51 17.06
CA THR A 364 8.49 -9.65 16.80
C THR A 364 8.51 -8.39 17.65
N ASN A 365 7.78 -7.38 17.18
CA ASN A 365 7.60 -6.12 17.89
C ASN A 365 6.54 -6.21 19.02
N ASP A 366 6.04 -7.41 19.35
CA ASP A 366 4.92 -7.61 20.28
C ASP A 366 5.19 -7.04 21.67
N ILE A 367 6.44 -7.12 22.15
CA ILE A 367 6.85 -6.56 23.44
C ILE A 367 6.71 -5.03 23.45
N ASN A 368 7.09 -4.37 22.35
CA ASN A 368 6.98 -2.91 22.21
C ASN A 368 5.53 -2.49 21.99
N GLU A 369 4.77 -3.23 21.17
CA GLU A 369 3.32 -3.00 20.99
C GLU A 369 2.57 -3.15 22.31
N GLY A 370 2.91 -4.17 23.10
CA GLY A 370 2.38 -4.40 24.45
C GLY A 370 2.72 -3.26 25.40
N ALA A 371 3.96 -2.76 25.37
CA ALA A 371 4.39 -1.62 26.17
C ALA A 371 3.62 -0.34 25.81
N LEU A 372 3.42 -0.07 24.52
CA LEU A 372 2.61 1.06 24.04
C LEU A 372 1.14 0.90 24.44
N GLY A 373 0.60 -0.30 24.33
CA GLY A 373 -0.75 -0.63 24.79
C GLY A 373 -0.93 -0.36 26.28
N GLN A 374 0.02 -0.82 27.11
CA GLN A 374 0.04 -0.58 28.55
C GLN A 374 0.11 0.93 28.86
N MET A 375 0.98 1.68 28.17
CA MET A 375 1.10 3.13 28.31
C MET A 375 -0.22 3.85 28.00
N ARG A 376 -0.92 3.44 26.93
CA ARG A 376 -2.23 4.01 26.56
C ARG A 376 -3.29 3.74 27.63
N VAL A 377 -3.33 2.53 28.18
CA VAL A 377 -4.26 2.18 29.28
C VAL A 377 -3.95 2.99 30.54
N MET A 378 -2.67 3.08 30.92
CA MET A 378 -2.23 3.87 32.07
C MET A 378 -2.57 5.36 31.91
N SER A 379 -2.36 5.92 30.71
CA SER A 379 -2.72 7.31 30.41
C SER A 379 -4.22 7.58 30.50
N ARG A 380 -5.08 6.60 30.20
CA ARG A 380 -6.53 6.73 30.37
C ARG A 380 -6.95 6.68 31.84
N HIS A 381 -6.36 5.78 32.62
CA HIS A 381 -6.69 5.65 34.05
C HIS A 381 -6.07 6.77 34.90
N ALA A 382 -4.90 7.26 34.52
CA ALA A 382 -4.15 8.29 35.24
C ALA A 382 -3.63 9.36 34.26
N PRO A 383 -4.50 10.23 33.73
CA PRO A 383 -4.13 11.22 32.70
C PRO A 383 -3.13 12.27 33.19
N ASN A 384 -3.09 12.51 34.50
CA ASN A 384 -2.15 13.45 35.12
C ASN A 384 -0.79 12.81 35.45
N SER A 385 -0.61 11.51 35.20
CA SER A 385 0.67 10.84 35.43
C SER A 385 1.72 11.31 34.42
N THR A 386 2.94 11.53 34.90
CA THR A 386 4.07 11.89 34.04
C THR A 386 4.63 10.65 33.35
N LEU A 387 5.27 10.82 32.19
CA LEU A 387 5.91 9.72 31.46
C LEU A 387 6.98 9.03 32.31
N GLU A 388 7.69 9.78 33.14
CA GLU A 388 8.66 9.29 34.11
C GLU A 388 8.02 8.37 35.15
N SER A 389 6.86 8.76 35.69
CA SER A 389 6.12 7.95 36.66
C SER A 389 5.59 6.67 36.03
N GLN A 390 5.11 6.75 34.78
CA GLN A 390 4.68 5.58 34.02
C GLN A 390 5.86 4.62 33.79
N ASN A 391 6.99 5.12 33.29
CA ASN A 391 8.19 4.32 33.07
C ASN A 391 8.72 3.69 34.37
N ALA A 392 8.76 4.46 35.46
CA ALA A 392 9.21 3.95 36.76
C ALA A 392 8.32 2.82 37.27
N ARG A 393 6.99 2.93 37.15
CA ARG A 393 6.05 1.86 37.53
C ARG A 393 6.22 0.62 36.66
N SER A 394 6.33 0.80 35.34
CA SER A 394 6.56 -0.32 34.43
C SER A 394 7.87 -1.05 34.74
N MET A 395 8.97 -0.32 34.99
CA MET A 395 10.26 -0.90 35.37
C MET A 395 10.21 -1.58 36.73
N TYR A 396 9.53 -0.98 37.72
CA TYR A 396 9.37 -1.55 39.05
C TYR A 396 8.75 -2.95 38.99
N HIS A 397 7.69 -3.10 38.19
CA HIS A 397 7.03 -4.40 37.98
C HIS A 397 7.88 -5.36 37.15
N LYS A 398 8.41 -4.92 36.00
CA LYS A 398 9.18 -5.80 35.09
C LYS A 398 10.43 -6.38 35.74
N ASN A 399 11.15 -5.57 36.51
CA ASN A 399 12.39 -5.99 37.16
C ASN A 399 12.15 -6.68 38.51
N ASN A 400 10.89 -6.86 38.92
CA ASN A 400 10.52 -7.32 40.26
C ASN A 400 11.26 -6.53 41.37
N THR A 401 11.31 -5.21 41.20
CA THR A 401 12.12 -4.33 42.06
C THR A 401 11.64 -4.37 43.51
N GLY A 402 10.36 -4.67 43.75
CA GLY A 402 9.82 -4.87 45.09
C GLY A 402 10.51 -6.01 45.85
N ALA A 403 10.64 -7.19 45.23
CA ALA A 403 11.33 -8.31 45.87
C ALA A 403 12.82 -8.02 46.14
N PHE A 404 13.46 -7.24 45.27
CA PHE A 404 14.83 -6.75 45.51
C PHE A 404 14.87 -5.78 46.70
N ILE A 405 13.92 -4.84 46.78
CA ILE A 405 13.81 -3.91 47.91
C ILE A 405 13.62 -4.67 49.23
N ASP A 406 12.69 -5.61 49.27
CA ASP A 406 12.39 -6.38 50.48
C ASP A 406 13.56 -7.26 50.93
N LYS A 407 14.35 -7.78 49.99
CA LYS A 407 15.47 -8.70 50.27
C LYS A 407 16.79 -7.97 50.57
N CYS A 408 17.03 -6.83 49.94
CA CYS A 408 18.37 -6.22 49.89
C CYS A 408 18.46 -4.83 50.53
N LEU A 409 17.35 -4.12 50.77
CA LEU A 409 17.40 -2.75 51.28
C LEU A 409 16.86 -2.65 52.71
N GLY A 410 17.65 -2.01 53.58
CA GLY A 410 17.27 -1.71 54.96
C GLY A 410 16.54 -0.37 55.11
N PRO A 411 16.10 -0.01 56.33
CA PRO A 411 15.41 1.25 56.61
C PRO A 411 16.21 2.50 56.23
N GLU A 412 17.54 2.48 56.41
CA GLU A 412 18.41 3.60 56.05
C GLU A 412 18.51 3.81 54.54
N ASP A 413 18.58 2.73 53.76
CA ASP A 413 18.62 2.81 52.30
C ASP A 413 17.28 3.29 51.74
N GLN A 414 16.17 2.85 52.33
CA GLN A 414 14.84 3.36 51.97
C GLN A 414 14.70 4.85 52.25
N ALA A 415 15.21 5.33 53.40
CA ALA A 415 15.25 6.75 53.73
C ALA A 415 16.11 7.54 52.72
N TYR A 416 17.24 6.99 52.29
CA TYR A 416 18.08 7.55 51.23
C TYR A 416 17.32 7.66 49.90
N LEU A 417 16.64 6.59 49.48
CA LEU A 417 15.86 6.55 48.24
C LEU A 417 14.71 7.57 48.26
N TRP A 418 14.00 7.71 49.38
CA TRP A 418 12.95 8.72 49.52
C TRP A 418 13.49 10.14 49.41
N ARG A 419 14.65 10.43 50.02
CA ARG A 419 15.31 11.73 49.86
C ARG A 419 15.68 11.99 48.39
N LYS A 420 16.27 11.00 47.71
CA LYS A 420 16.62 11.13 46.29
C LYS A 420 15.40 11.29 45.38
N ALA A 421 14.30 10.59 45.66
CA ALA A 421 13.05 10.77 44.94
C ALA A 421 12.51 12.21 45.07
N ARG A 422 12.53 12.78 46.29
CA ARG A 422 12.15 14.18 46.53
C ARG A 422 13.05 15.17 45.80
N GLU A 423 14.37 14.93 45.78
CA GLU A 423 15.32 15.74 45.01
C GLU A 423 14.97 15.71 43.51
N MET A 424 14.71 14.53 42.94
CA MET A 424 14.30 14.38 41.54
C MET A 424 12.97 15.07 41.23
N ASP A 425 11.95 14.94 42.08
CA ASP A 425 10.66 15.61 41.88
C ASP A 425 10.81 17.14 41.95
N SER A 426 11.67 17.63 42.84
CA SER A 426 11.97 19.06 42.97
C SER A 426 12.79 19.65 41.80
N SER A 427 13.46 18.80 41.01
CA SER A 427 14.32 19.22 39.89
C SER A 427 13.55 19.87 38.72
N GLY A 428 12.23 19.67 38.64
CA GLY A 428 11.40 20.22 37.58
C GLY A 428 11.69 19.64 36.18
N ALA A 429 12.40 18.51 36.07
CA ALA A 429 12.75 17.88 34.80
C ALA A 429 11.54 17.65 33.86
N ALA A 430 10.41 17.20 34.41
CA ALA A 430 9.17 17.03 33.66
C ALA A 430 8.61 18.36 33.10
N ARG A 431 8.77 19.48 33.83
CA ARG A 431 8.40 20.81 33.35
C ARG A 431 9.33 21.27 32.23
N LYS A 432 10.63 20.98 32.32
CA LYS A 432 11.60 21.25 31.26
C LYS A 432 11.25 20.50 29.97
N ARG A 433 10.98 19.20 30.05
CA ARG A 433 10.52 18.39 28.90
C ARG A 433 9.24 18.93 28.26
N ARG A 434 8.24 19.30 29.06
CA ARG A 434 7.00 19.92 28.53
C ARG A 434 7.27 21.25 27.81
N LYS A 435 8.25 22.02 28.28
CA LYS A 435 8.67 23.26 27.60
C LYS A 435 9.38 22.95 26.28
N GLU A 436 10.29 22.00 26.27
CA GLU A 436 10.99 21.54 25.05
C GLU A 436 9.98 21.05 23.99
N GLN A 437 8.99 20.25 24.39
CA GLN A 437 7.90 19.82 23.51
C GLN A 437 7.12 21.03 22.95
N ALA A 438 6.73 21.97 23.81
CA ALA A 438 5.99 23.15 23.39
C ALA A 438 6.80 24.05 22.43
N ASP A 439 8.12 24.15 22.64
CA ASP A 439 9.01 24.94 21.80
C ASP A 439 9.23 24.25 20.44
N HIS A 440 9.38 22.92 20.41
CA HIS A 440 9.38 22.12 19.18
C HIS A 440 8.07 22.27 18.39
N ASP A 441 6.92 22.15 19.06
CA ASP A 441 5.61 22.26 18.39
C ASP A 441 5.40 23.66 17.80
N LYS A 442 5.85 24.71 18.49
CA LYS A 442 5.84 26.08 17.96
C LYS A 442 6.75 26.24 16.75
N ALA A 443 7.97 25.70 16.80
CA ALA A 443 8.90 25.75 15.67
C ALA A 443 8.33 25.03 14.45
N HIS A 444 7.76 23.84 14.65
CA HIS A 444 7.12 23.06 13.60
C HIS A 444 5.88 23.80 13.02
N ALA A 445 5.07 24.43 13.87
CA ALA A 445 3.94 25.24 13.43
C ALA A 445 4.39 26.48 12.61
N LEU A 446 5.48 27.14 13.03
CA LEU A 446 6.07 28.26 12.29
C LEU A 446 6.57 27.81 10.92
N ASN A 447 7.32 26.70 10.86
CA ASN A 447 7.82 26.13 9.61
C ASN A 447 6.66 25.79 8.65
N LYS A 448 5.58 25.18 9.16
CA LYS A 448 4.37 24.93 8.36
C LYS A 448 3.73 26.21 7.82
N ARG A 449 3.68 27.28 8.61
CA ARG A 449 3.15 28.60 8.17
C ARG A 449 4.05 29.22 7.10
N MET A 450 5.35 29.26 7.31
CA MET A 450 6.31 29.78 6.33
C MET A 450 6.25 29.02 5.00
N ARG A 451 6.10 27.70 5.03
CA ARG A 451 5.91 26.90 3.80
C ARG A 451 4.61 27.24 3.09
N LYS A 452 3.53 27.46 3.85
CA LYS A 452 2.25 27.84 3.28
C LYS A 452 2.32 29.24 2.64
N GLU A 453 2.94 30.20 3.31
CA GLU A 453 3.18 31.55 2.79
C GLU A 453 4.05 31.52 1.53
N ALA A 454 5.21 30.83 1.56
CA ALA A 454 6.07 30.68 0.38
C ALA A 454 5.35 30.00 -0.80
N LEU A 455 4.46 29.03 -0.52
CA LEU A 455 3.62 28.41 -1.55
C LEU A 455 2.60 29.40 -2.13
N GLU A 456 1.99 30.23 -1.28
CA GLU A 456 1.04 31.27 -1.68
C GLU A 456 1.73 32.38 -2.49
N ASP A 457 2.93 32.82 -2.10
CA ASP A 457 3.75 33.79 -2.82
C ASP A 457 4.15 33.25 -4.19
N ARG A 458 4.66 32.01 -4.24
CA ARG A 458 5.01 31.35 -5.51
C ARG A 458 3.80 31.17 -6.42
N ARG A 459 2.60 30.93 -5.86
CA ARG A 459 1.33 30.92 -6.60
C ARG A 459 0.96 32.33 -7.09
N ALA A 460 1.18 33.38 -6.29
CA ALA A 460 0.91 34.75 -6.66
C ALA A 460 1.86 35.24 -7.77
N GLU A 461 3.16 34.98 -7.66
CA GLU A 461 4.15 35.26 -8.71
C GLU A 461 3.79 34.55 -10.02
N LYS A 462 3.38 33.28 -9.94
CA LYS A 462 2.94 32.54 -11.12
C LYS A 462 1.70 33.19 -11.76
N ARG A 463 0.72 33.64 -10.95
CA ARG A 463 -0.47 34.36 -11.45
C ARG A 463 -0.10 35.68 -12.12
N ILE A 464 0.81 36.46 -11.54
CA ILE A 464 1.30 37.72 -12.13
C ILE A 464 1.98 37.43 -13.47
N ARG A 465 2.89 36.45 -13.52
CA ARG A 465 3.55 36.05 -14.77
C ARG A 465 2.58 35.61 -15.86
N ILE A 466 1.53 34.87 -15.52
CA ILE A 466 0.52 34.47 -16.51
C ILE A 466 -0.28 35.68 -17.00
N ARG A 467 -0.61 36.63 -16.12
CA ARG A 467 -1.38 37.83 -16.48
C ARG A 467 -0.60 38.77 -17.41
N ASP A 468 0.70 38.88 -17.20
CA ASP A 468 1.56 39.81 -17.95
C ASP A 468 2.06 39.22 -19.29
N VAL A 469 1.71 37.96 -19.59
CA VAL A 469 2.01 37.35 -20.89
C VAL A 469 1.09 37.93 -21.95
N GLU A 470 1.66 38.54 -22.98
CA GLU A 470 0.91 38.97 -24.15
C GLU A 470 0.54 37.73 -25.01
N PRO A 471 -0.75 37.42 -25.21
CA PRO A 471 -1.15 36.20 -25.90
C PRO A 471 -0.77 36.23 -27.38
N LEU A 472 -0.09 35.20 -27.87
CA LEU A 472 0.24 35.06 -29.30
C LEU A 472 -1.04 34.80 -30.10
N ARG A 473 -1.40 35.72 -31.01
CA ARG A 473 -2.64 35.63 -31.81
C ARG A 473 -2.45 35.01 -33.18
N ASP A 474 -1.24 34.90 -33.72
CA ASP A 474 -1.04 34.41 -35.09
C ASP A 474 -0.66 32.92 -35.14
N ALA A 475 -1.65 32.09 -35.50
CA ALA A 475 -1.49 30.65 -35.66
C ALA A 475 -0.53 30.25 -36.81
N LYS A 476 -0.42 31.05 -37.87
CA LYS A 476 0.43 30.73 -39.03
C LYS A 476 1.90 30.97 -38.73
N THR A 477 2.20 32.02 -37.97
CA THR A 477 3.56 32.37 -37.57
C THR A 477 4.06 31.43 -36.47
N LEU A 478 3.18 31.02 -35.54
CA LEU A 478 3.49 30.03 -34.50
C LEU A 478 3.83 28.64 -35.07
N ALA A 479 3.16 28.21 -36.15
CA ALA A 479 3.44 26.95 -36.82
C ALA A 479 4.80 26.95 -37.57
N ARG A 480 5.26 28.12 -38.02
CA ARG A 480 6.52 28.27 -38.77
C ARG A 480 7.74 28.43 -37.86
N SER A 481 7.59 29.10 -36.72
CA SER A 481 8.69 29.35 -35.76
C SER A 481 8.19 29.25 -34.32
N PRO A 482 8.08 28.02 -33.76
CA PRO A 482 7.53 27.82 -32.43
C PRO A 482 8.54 28.23 -31.33
N PRO A 483 8.11 29.04 -30.34
CA PRO A 483 8.97 29.51 -29.25
C PRO A 483 9.44 28.37 -28.33
N ASN A 484 10.21 28.72 -27.30
CA ASN A 484 10.71 27.75 -26.33
C ASN A 484 9.54 27.07 -25.57
N VAL A 485 9.73 25.83 -25.12
CA VAL A 485 8.74 25.04 -24.37
C VAL A 485 8.24 25.78 -23.13
N LYS A 486 9.12 26.52 -22.43
CA LYS A 486 8.73 27.33 -21.25
C LYS A 486 7.74 28.45 -21.60
N GLU A 487 7.92 29.06 -22.78
CA GLU A 487 7.08 30.14 -23.26
C GLU A 487 5.75 29.60 -23.82
N LEU A 488 5.78 28.47 -24.52
CA LEU A 488 4.58 27.73 -24.92
C LEU A 488 3.71 27.32 -23.72
N ASP A 489 4.34 26.85 -22.63
CA ASP A 489 3.63 26.51 -21.39
C ASP A 489 2.91 27.73 -20.79
N LEU A 490 3.58 28.89 -20.74
CA LEU A 490 3.00 30.15 -20.24
C LEU A 490 1.84 30.64 -21.11
N GLN A 491 1.99 30.57 -22.43
CA GLN A 491 0.95 30.94 -23.40
C GLN A 491 -0.28 30.04 -23.28
N LEU A 492 -0.10 28.72 -23.19
CA LEU A 492 -1.19 27.77 -22.95
C LEU A 492 -1.91 28.07 -21.62
N GLU A 493 -1.17 28.38 -20.57
CA GLU A 493 -1.76 28.67 -19.26
C GLU A 493 -2.51 30.01 -19.23
N SER A 494 -2.08 31.00 -20.02
CA SER A 494 -2.79 32.26 -20.26
C SER A 494 -4.12 32.03 -21.00
N TYR A 495 -4.12 31.27 -22.10
CA TYR A 495 -5.36 30.95 -22.82
C TYR A 495 -6.33 30.12 -21.97
N ARG A 496 -5.81 29.28 -21.06
CA ARG A 496 -6.61 28.48 -20.14
C ARG A 496 -7.40 29.30 -19.10
N ILE A 497 -7.01 30.56 -18.84
CA ILE A 497 -7.80 31.46 -17.98
C ILE A 497 -9.19 31.70 -18.58
N HIS A 498 -9.28 31.76 -19.91
CA HIS A 498 -10.51 32.06 -20.64
C HIS A 498 -11.12 30.85 -21.37
N ASP A 499 -10.33 29.80 -21.61
CA ASP A 499 -10.76 28.56 -22.28
C ASP A 499 -10.38 27.32 -21.46
N LEU A 500 -11.35 26.77 -20.71
CA LEU A 500 -11.18 25.54 -19.93
C LEU A 500 -10.93 24.29 -20.80
N LYS A 501 -11.11 24.38 -22.13
CA LYS A 501 -10.81 23.28 -23.07
C LYS A 501 -9.33 23.19 -23.44
N VAL A 502 -8.49 24.11 -22.95
CA VAL A 502 -7.03 24.02 -23.14
C VAL A 502 -6.46 22.94 -22.21
N PRO A 503 -5.79 21.90 -22.75
CA PRO A 503 -5.21 20.81 -21.95
C PRO A 503 -4.19 21.29 -20.91
N LYS A 504 -4.03 20.55 -19.81
CA LYS A 504 -3.04 20.91 -18.78
C LYS A 504 -1.64 20.57 -19.28
N LYS A 505 -0.62 21.25 -18.73
CA LYS A 505 0.79 20.98 -19.03
C LYS A 505 1.17 19.49 -18.93
N LYS A 506 0.64 18.78 -17.94
CA LYS A 506 0.92 17.36 -17.70
C LYS A 506 0.35 16.43 -18.78
N ASP A 507 -0.68 16.88 -19.50
CA ASP A 507 -1.35 16.12 -20.55
C ASP A 507 -0.66 16.32 -21.92
N LEU A 508 0.35 17.21 -21.99
CA LEU A 508 1.08 17.56 -23.21
C LEU A 508 2.55 17.19 -23.06
N THR A 509 2.91 16.00 -23.52
CA THR A 509 4.21 15.37 -23.30
C THR A 509 5.33 15.94 -24.18
N ASN A 510 5.04 16.35 -25.41
CA ASN A 510 6.04 16.81 -26.37
C ASN A 510 5.77 18.25 -26.88
N LYS A 511 6.81 18.89 -27.44
CA LYS A 511 6.73 20.27 -27.95
C LYS A 511 5.70 20.41 -29.08
N ALA A 512 5.56 19.40 -29.95
CA ALA A 512 4.62 19.42 -31.06
C ALA A 512 3.15 19.44 -30.58
N ALA A 513 2.81 18.64 -29.57
CA ALA A 513 1.48 18.62 -28.95
C ALA A 513 1.15 19.96 -28.29
N LYS A 514 2.14 20.62 -27.66
CA LYS A 514 1.96 21.96 -27.08
C LYS A 514 1.67 23.02 -28.13
N VAL A 515 2.38 22.97 -29.27
CA VAL A 515 2.13 23.87 -30.41
C VAL A 515 0.74 23.62 -31.01
N ALA A 516 0.36 22.37 -31.22
CA ALA A 516 -0.97 22.00 -31.73
C ALA A 516 -2.11 22.44 -30.80
N ALA A 517 -1.94 22.23 -29.49
CA ALA A 517 -2.90 22.67 -28.48
C ALA A 517 -3.05 24.20 -28.44
N LEU A 518 -1.95 24.94 -28.59
CA LEU A 518 -1.95 26.40 -28.62
C LEU A 518 -2.60 26.94 -29.90
N ILE A 519 -2.33 26.34 -31.06
CA ILE A 519 -3.00 26.68 -32.34
C ILE A 519 -4.50 26.43 -32.23
N ALA A 520 -4.92 25.31 -31.64
CA ALA A 520 -6.33 25.01 -31.43
C ALA A 520 -7.01 26.03 -30.50
N ALA A 521 -6.31 26.49 -29.45
CA ALA A 521 -6.79 27.53 -28.54
C ALA A 521 -6.93 28.89 -29.24
N ILE A 522 -5.94 29.30 -30.04
CA ILE A 522 -5.97 30.54 -30.84
C ILE A 522 -7.12 30.53 -31.83
N ASN A 523 -7.33 29.41 -32.55
CA ASN A 523 -8.41 29.28 -33.51
C ASN A 523 -9.79 29.41 -32.83
N ARG A 524 -9.97 28.81 -31.65
CA ARG A 524 -11.20 28.95 -30.84
C ARG A 524 -11.42 30.38 -30.36
N TYR A 525 -10.37 31.05 -29.93
CA TYR A 525 -10.44 32.46 -29.54
C TYR A 525 -10.93 33.36 -30.68
N HIS A 526 -10.40 33.15 -31.90
CA HIS A 526 -10.83 33.90 -33.08
C HIS A 526 -12.26 33.56 -33.55
N THR A 527 -12.70 32.30 -33.43
CA THR A 527 -14.09 31.93 -33.76
C THR A 527 -15.07 32.51 -32.75
N GLY A 528 -14.70 32.62 -31.47
CA GLY A 528 -15.50 33.25 -30.42
C GLY A 528 -15.64 34.77 -30.58
N GLN A 529 -14.60 35.48 -31.03
CA GLN A 529 -14.66 36.92 -31.29
C GLN A 529 -15.58 37.30 -32.46
N GLN A 530 -15.84 36.39 -33.40
CA GLN A 530 -16.77 36.63 -34.51
C GLN A 530 -18.25 36.48 -34.12
N ALA A 531 -18.56 36.06 -32.88
CA ALA A 531 -19.89 35.59 -32.49
C ALA A 531 -20.61 36.36 -31.36
N SER A 532 -20.12 37.50 -30.84
CA SER A 532 -20.91 38.28 -29.86
C SER A 532 -20.57 39.79 -29.80
N PRO A 533 -21.57 40.70 -29.78
CA PRO A 533 -21.42 42.08 -29.31
C PRO A 533 -21.34 42.14 -27.77
N VAL A 534 -20.65 43.18 -27.28
CA VAL A 534 -20.28 43.47 -25.88
C VAL A 534 -21.39 43.26 -24.85
N PRO A 535 -21.07 42.66 -23.68
CA PRO A 535 -21.59 43.21 -22.43
C PRO A 535 -20.56 43.33 -21.28
N ASP A 536 -20.76 44.44 -20.57
CA ASP A 536 -20.48 44.90 -19.21
C ASP A 536 -19.63 44.07 -18.22
N ILE A 537 -18.67 44.77 -17.60
CA ILE A 537 -17.69 44.25 -16.64
C ILE A 537 -18.21 44.49 -15.21
N THR A 538 -18.98 43.56 -14.66
CA THR A 538 -19.20 43.48 -13.20
C THR A 538 -19.63 42.06 -12.79
N THR A 539 -18.72 41.09 -12.84
CA THR A 539 -18.88 39.85 -12.06
C THR A 539 -17.50 39.36 -11.57
N PRO A 540 -17.35 39.03 -10.28
CA PRO A 540 -16.10 38.51 -9.76
C PRO A 540 -15.90 37.08 -10.29
N ILE A 541 -14.85 36.89 -11.08
CA ILE A 541 -14.48 35.60 -11.67
C ILE A 541 -13.98 34.69 -10.55
N GLN A 542 -14.75 33.65 -10.25
CA GLN A 542 -14.34 32.55 -9.38
C GLN A 542 -13.36 31.66 -10.16
N ILE A 543 -12.07 31.79 -9.85
CA ILE A 543 -11.03 30.94 -10.41
C ILE A 543 -10.93 29.69 -9.54
N ASP A 544 -11.47 28.56 -10.02
CA ASP A 544 -11.12 27.26 -9.48
C ASP A 544 -9.68 26.91 -9.88
N VAL A 545 -8.77 26.98 -8.91
CA VAL A 545 -7.38 26.57 -9.07
C VAL A 545 -7.31 25.05 -8.86
N PRO A 546 -6.79 24.26 -9.83
CA PRO A 546 -6.60 22.83 -9.65
C PRO A 546 -5.74 22.50 -8.43
N SER A 547 -6.16 21.52 -7.64
CA SER A 547 -5.51 20.96 -6.44
C SER A 547 -4.14 20.29 -6.66
N ASP A 548 -3.47 20.53 -7.78
CA ASP A 548 -2.27 19.80 -8.18
C ASP A 548 -0.99 20.58 -7.83
N ILE A 549 -0.75 20.87 -6.55
CA ILE A 549 0.60 21.13 -5.98
C ILE A 549 0.61 20.70 -4.49
N ASP A 550 0.45 19.41 -4.23
CA ASP A 550 0.91 18.77 -2.98
C ASP A 550 2.21 18.02 -3.25
N GLY A 551 3.20 18.75 -3.76
CA GLY A 551 4.60 18.34 -3.70
C GLY A 551 5.25 19.11 -2.57
N GLU A 552 5.18 18.57 -1.36
CA GLU A 552 6.00 19.02 -0.25
C GLU A 552 7.48 18.88 -0.66
N PRO A 553 8.31 19.93 -0.59
CA PRO A 553 9.75 19.75 -0.64
C PRO A 553 10.18 19.04 0.65
N SER A 554 10.88 17.91 0.46
CA SER A 554 11.49 17.08 1.50
C SER A 554 12.40 17.91 2.41
N ASP A 555 12.12 17.90 3.71
CA ASP A 555 13.10 18.30 4.72
C ASP A 555 14.08 17.15 4.89
N ILE A 556 15.27 17.32 4.32
CA ILE A 556 16.47 16.62 4.76
C ILE A 556 17.29 17.69 5.49
N GLU A 557 17.31 17.61 6.82
CA GLU A 557 18.49 17.84 7.65
C GLU A 557 18.52 16.79 8.76
#